data_AF-A0A7H8NNW9-F1
#
_entry.id   AF-A0A7H8NNW9-F1
#
_cell.length_a   1.000
_cell.length_b   1.000
_cell.length_c   1.000
_cell.angle_alpha   90.00
_cell.angle_beta   90.00
_cell.angle_gamma   90.00
#
_symmetry.space_group_name_H-M   'P 1'
#
loop_
_entity.id
_entity.type
_entity.pdbx_description
1 polymer ?
#
loop_
_entity_poly.entity_id
_entity_poly.type
_entity_poly.pdbx_seq_one_letter_code
_entity_poly.pdbx_strand_id
1 'polypeptide(L)'
;MSHDDFGLGLHDINNAGVYAIDSSDISALSAAMRDADLKVIRIDLDGVSDKRTLLARLAAQLDFPAGFGGNWDALADNLRDLQWLPANGYALFLADVDALRAGAGKEFDTLLDILDEASRDWVGRDVPFWVFLSQSA
;
A
#
# COMPACT_ATOMS: atom_id res chain seq x y z
N MET A 1 -0.56 -4.37 -28.05
CA MET A 1 0.64 -3.97 -27.28
C MET A 1 0.22 -2.79 -26.43
N SER A 2 -0.23 -3.07 -25.21
CA SER A 2 -0.71 -2.04 -24.29
C SER A 2 0.48 -1.15 -23.89
N HIS A 3 0.30 0.15 -24.09
CA HIS A 3 1.26 1.17 -23.72
C HIS A 3 1.20 1.32 -22.20
N ASP A 4 2.15 0.72 -21.50
CA ASP A 4 2.39 1.01 -20.08
C ASP A 4 3.00 2.43 -20.04
N ASP A 5 2.14 3.44 -19.94
CA ASP A 5 2.51 4.87 -19.95
C ASP A 5 3.55 5.21 -18.86
N PHE A 6 3.63 4.37 -17.82
CA PHE A 6 4.52 4.54 -16.67
C PHE A 6 5.83 3.74 -16.76
N GLY A 7 5.99 2.82 -17.71
CA GLY A 7 7.17 1.96 -17.83
C GLY A 7 7.45 1.07 -16.62
N LEU A 8 6.46 0.89 -15.73
CA LEU A 8 6.57 0.11 -14.49
C LEU A 8 6.33 -1.38 -14.73
N GLY A 9 5.81 -1.74 -15.90
CA GLY A 9 5.46 -3.12 -16.20
C GLY A 9 4.33 -3.60 -15.30
N LEU A 10 3.30 -2.76 -15.15
CA LEU A 10 2.13 -3.01 -14.29
C LEU A 10 1.33 -4.26 -14.72
N HIS A 11 1.60 -4.72 -15.94
CA HIS A 11 1.06 -5.95 -16.52
C HIS A 11 1.78 -7.22 -16.03
N ASP A 12 2.95 -7.11 -15.40
CA ASP A 12 3.70 -8.23 -14.86
C ASP A 12 3.58 -8.25 -13.33
N ILE A 13 2.98 -9.32 -12.81
CA ILE A 13 2.80 -9.51 -11.38
C ILE A 13 4.12 -9.64 -10.62
N ASN A 14 5.20 -10.10 -11.27
CA ASN A 14 6.52 -10.21 -10.63
C ASN A 14 7.15 -8.84 -10.37
N ASN A 15 6.64 -7.79 -11.02
CA ASN A 15 7.01 -6.42 -10.73
C ASN A 15 6.21 -5.84 -9.55
N ALA A 16 5.19 -6.53 -9.03
CA ALA A 16 4.41 -6.01 -7.90
C ALA A 16 5.29 -5.88 -6.65
N GLY A 17 5.25 -4.72 -6.03
CA GLY A 17 6.15 -4.34 -4.95
C GLY A 17 5.88 -2.94 -4.43
N VAL A 18 6.85 -2.42 -3.68
CA VAL A 18 6.79 -1.09 -3.07
C VAL A 18 7.56 -0.08 -3.91
N TYR A 19 6.89 0.97 -4.36
CA TYR A 19 7.41 2.01 -5.25
C TYR A 19 7.24 3.40 -4.65
N ALA A 20 8.23 4.26 -4.84
CA ALA A 20 8.09 5.68 -4.53
C ALA A 20 7.66 6.44 -5.79
N ILE A 21 6.61 7.25 -5.68
CA ILE A 21 6.03 8.05 -6.76
C ILE A 21 5.85 9.50 -6.30
N ASP A 22 5.58 10.42 -7.23
CA ASP A 22 5.15 11.76 -6.86
C ASP A 22 3.66 11.78 -6.48
N SER A 23 3.27 12.71 -5.61
CA SER A 23 1.86 12.88 -5.23
C SER A 23 0.95 13.21 -6.43
N SER A 24 1.50 13.84 -7.47
CA SER A 24 0.84 14.15 -8.74
C SER A 24 0.49 12.88 -9.52
N ASP A 25 1.34 11.85 -9.46
CA ASP A 25 1.17 10.60 -10.19
C ASP A 25 0.09 9.69 -9.59
N ILE A 26 -0.25 9.87 -8.30
CA ILE A 26 -1.27 9.04 -7.62
C ILE A 26 -2.58 9.04 -8.41
N SER A 27 -3.01 10.21 -8.91
CA SER A 27 -4.30 10.29 -9.62
C SER A 27 -4.30 9.45 -10.89
N ALA A 28 -3.22 9.51 -11.66
CA ALA A 28 -3.10 8.79 -12.92
C ALA A 28 -2.91 7.28 -12.69
N LEU A 29 -2.01 6.88 -11.78
CA LEU A 29 -1.82 5.48 -11.41
C LEU A 29 -3.09 4.87 -10.81
N SER A 30 -3.76 5.59 -9.89
CA SER A 30 -4.99 5.09 -9.28
C SER A 30 -6.12 4.90 -10.29
N ALA A 31 -6.14 5.67 -11.38
CA ALA A 31 -7.08 5.44 -12.47
C ALA A 31 -6.69 4.18 -13.27
N ALA A 32 -5.41 4.04 -13.62
CA ALA A 32 -4.89 2.86 -14.34
C ALA A 32 -5.10 1.54 -13.57
N MET A 33 -4.83 1.54 -12.25
CA MET A 33 -5.05 0.37 -11.40
C MET A 33 -6.53 -0.03 -11.35
N ARG A 34 -7.46 0.94 -11.31
CA ARG A 34 -8.90 0.65 -11.35
C ARG A 34 -9.33 0.09 -12.70
N ASP A 35 -8.75 0.59 -13.80
CA ASP A 35 -8.99 0.07 -15.15
C ASP A 35 -8.52 -1.39 -15.29
N ALA A 36 -7.43 -1.73 -14.59
CA ALA A 36 -6.94 -3.11 -14.44
C ALA A 36 -7.75 -3.98 -13.45
N ASP A 37 -8.94 -3.52 -13.02
CA ASP A 37 -9.83 -4.20 -12.06
C ASP A 37 -9.21 -4.45 -10.67
N LEU A 38 -8.23 -3.62 -10.29
CA LEU A 38 -7.58 -3.69 -8.98
C LEU A 38 -8.30 -2.83 -7.95
N LYS A 39 -8.29 -3.30 -6.70
CA LYS A 39 -8.80 -2.55 -5.56
C LYS A 39 -7.82 -1.47 -5.19
N VAL A 40 -8.15 -0.24 -5.57
CA VAL A 40 -7.37 0.94 -5.18
C VAL A 40 -7.78 1.46 -3.81
N ILE A 41 -6.79 1.54 -2.92
CA ILE A 41 -6.95 1.99 -1.53
C ILE A 41 -5.98 3.16 -1.33
N ARG A 42 -6.52 4.35 -1.04
CA ARG A 42 -5.72 5.55 -0.80
C ARG A 42 -5.67 5.84 0.69
N ILE A 43 -4.48 5.84 1.24
CA ILE A 43 -4.18 6.04 2.65
C ILE A 43 -3.51 7.41 2.78
N ASP A 44 -4.21 8.33 3.41
CA ASP A 44 -3.68 9.64 3.76
C ASP A 44 -2.90 9.55 5.08
N LEU A 45 -1.60 9.82 5.03
CA LEU A 45 -0.71 9.84 6.20
C LEU A 45 -0.31 11.26 6.61
N ASP A 46 -1.03 12.27 6.12
CA ASP A 46 -0.83 13.66 6.55
C ASP A 46 -0.92 13.79 8.08
N GLY A 47 0.10 14.42 8.66
CA GLY A 47 0.23 14.60 10.10
C GLY A 47 0.46 13.32 10.91
N VAL A 48 0.70 12.16 10.29
CA VAL A 48 0.99 10.91 11.00
C VAL A 48 2.47 10.82 11.33
N SER A 49 2.83 11.04 12.58
CA SER A 49 4.22 10.97 13.08
C SER A 49 4.50 9.81 14.03
N ASP A 50 3.50 8.98 14.35
CA ASP A 50 3.57 7.99 15.43
C ASP A 50 2.99 6.65 15.00
N LYS A 51 3.61 5.56 15.46
CA LYS A 51 3.17 4.18 15.22
C LYS A 51 1.67 3.97 15.46
N ARG A 52 1.16 4.48 16.57
CA ARG A 52 -0.22 4.20 17.01
C ARG A 52 -1.23 4.83 16.05
N THR A 53 -0.95 6.05 15.61
CA THR A 53 -1.77 6.80 14.65
C THR A 53 -1.66 6.16 13.27
N LEU A 54 -0.46 5.76 12.85
CA LEU A 54 -0.22 5.03 11.61
C LEU A 54 -1.05 3.75 11.52
N LEU A 55 -0.94 2.89 12.53
CA LEU A 55 -1.67 1.63 12.58
C LEU A 55 -3.18 1.84 12.60
N ALA A 56 -3.67 2.85 13.33
CA ALA A 56 -5.09 3.19 13.34
C ALA A 56 -5.57 3.71 11.97
N ARG A 57 -4.77 4.54 11.29
CA ARG A 57 -5.06 5.05 9.94
C ARG A 57 -5.11 3.92 8.92
N LEU A 58 -4.12 3.04 8.93
CA LEU A 58 -4.08 1.88 8.04
C LEU A 58 -5.29 0.98 8.26
N ALA A 59 -5.58 0.62 9.51
CA ALA A 59 -6.73 -0.22 9.85
C ALA A 59 -8.05 0.40 9.39
N ALA A 60 -8.22 1.72 9.55
CA ALA A 60 -9.43 2.41 9.11
C ALA A 60 -9.57 2.44 7.57
N GLN A 61 -8.49 2.66 6.84
CA GLN A 61 -8.53 2.76 5.37
C GLN A 61 -8.61 1.39 4.67
N LEU A 62 -8.06 0.35 5.31
CA LEU A 62 -8.13 -1.04 4.86
C LEU A 62 -9.36 -1.78 5.40
N ASP A 63 -10.30 -1.07 6.03
CA ASP A 63 -11.54 -1.61 6.61
C ASP A 63 -11.29 -2.85 7.49
N PHE A 64 -10.22 -2.81 8.30
CA PHE A 64 -9.86 -3.94 9.13
C PHE A 64 -10.99 -4.28 10.13
N PRO A 65 -11.25 -5.58 10.37
CA PRO A 65 -12.33 -6.00 11.25
C PRO A 65 -12.11 -5.51 12.69
N ALA A 66 -13.23 -5.37 13.42
CA ALA A 66 -13.22 -5.04 14.84
C ALA A 66 -12.43 -6.12 15.62
N GLY A 67 -11.32 -5.71 16.24
CA GLY A 67 -10.39 -6.64 16.91
C GLY A 67 -8.94 -6.51 16.45
N PHE A 68 -8.63 -5.60 15.51
CA PHE A 68 -7.25 -5.31 15.13
C PHE A 68 -6.36 -5.04 16.36
N GLY A 69 -5.31 -5.87 16.52
CA GLY A 69 -4.44 -5.86 17.71
C GLY A 69 -3.60 -4.60 17.89
N GLY A 70 -3.55 -3.71 16.89
CA GLY A 70 -2.83 -2.44 17.00
C GLY A 70 -1.31 -2.60 17.09
N ASN A 71 -0.76 -3.67 16.47
CA ASN A 71 0.66 -3.96 16.43
C ASN A 71 1.09 -4.33 14.98
N TRP A 72 2.41 -4.44 14.78
CA TRP A 72 2.99 -4.75 13.47
C TRP A 72 2.66 -6.17 12.99
N ASP A 73 2.65 -7.11 13.92
CA ASP A 73 2.34 -8.52 13.66
C ASP A 73 0.90 -8.67 13.14
N ALA A 74 -0.07 -8.03 13.79
CA ALA A 74 -1.44 -8.00 13.31
C ALA A 74 -1.56 -7.26 11.98
N LEU A 75 -0.78 -6.20 11.74
CA LEU A 75 -0.79 -5.53 10.43
C LEU A 75 -0.33 -6.50 9.33
N ALA A 76 0.79 -7.19 9.54
CA ALA A 76 1.32 -8.15 8.58
C ALA A 76 0.34 -9.29 8.30
N ASP A 77 -0.26 -9.86 9.35
CA ASP A 77 -1.25 -10.93 9.24
C ASP A 77 -2.49 -10.48 8.44
N ASN A 78 -3.06 -9.32 8.80
CA ASN A 78 -4.22 -8.78 8.10
C ASN A 78 -3.91 -8.37 6.64
N LEU A 79 -2.71 -7.85 6.35
CA LEU A 79 -2.30 -7.52 4.98
C LEU A 79 -2.11 -8.76 4.09
N ARG A 80 -1.70 -9.90 4.68
CA ARG A 80 -1.58 -11.19 4.00
C ARG A 80 -2.91 -11.91 3.81
N ASP A 81 -3.91 -11.53 4.59
CA ASP A 81 -5.21 -12.17 4.63
C ASP A 81 -6.34 -11.12 4.58
N LEU A 82 -6.45 -10.44 3.43
CA LEU A 82 -7.50 -9.45 3.16
C LEU A 82 -8.85 -10.10 2.81
N GLN A 83 -9.23 -11.15 3.52
CA GLN A 83 -10.42 -11.96 3.22
C GLN A 83 -11.74 -11.16 3.24
N TRP A 84 -11.81 -10.08 4.02
CA TRP A 84 -12.99 -9.18 4.08
C TRP A 84 -13.05 -8.18 2.92
N LEU A 85 -11.97 -8.03 2.14
CA LEU A 85 -11.90 -7.16 0.96
C LEU A 85 -11.55 -7.95 -0.31
N PRO A 86 -12.36 -8.93 -0.72
CA PRO A 86 -12.06 -9.74 -1.89
C PRO A 86 -11.90 -8.87 -3.15
N ALA A 87 -10.77 -9.01 -3.83
CA ALA A 87 -10.44 -8.31 -5.06
C ALA A 87 -9.51 -9.17 -5.94
N ASN A 88 -9.46 -8.85 -7.24
CA ASN A 88 -8.53 -9.49 -8.18
C ASN A 88 -7.07 -9.06 -7.95
N GLY A 89 -6.87 -7.97 -7.22
CA GLY A 89 -5.58 -7.52 -6.72
C GLY A 89 -5.73 -6.18 -6.01
N TYR A 90 -4.64 -5.69 -5.44
CA TYR A 90 -4.66 -4.53 -4.54
C TYR A 90 -3.63 -3.50 -4.98
N ALA A 91 -4.00 -2.24 -4.87
CA ALA A 91 -3.10 -1.12 -5.09
C ALA A 91 -3.26 -0.11 -3.94
N LEU A 92 -2.28 -0.08 -3.05
CA LEU A 92 -2.22 0.80 -1.90
C LEU A 92 -1.44 2.05 -2.26
N PHE A 93 -2.01 3.23 -2.01
CA PHE A 93 -1.37 4.52 -2.22
C PHE A 93 -1.24 5.23 -0.87
N LEU A 94 -0.03 5.32 -0.34
CA LEU A 94 0.30 6.01 0.89
C LEU A 94 0.71 7.44 0.54
N ALA A 95 -0.17 8.40 0.80
CA ALA A 95 0.07 9.82 0.56
C ALA A 95 0.71 10.49 1.78
N ASP A 96 1.52 11.53 1.54
CA ASP A 96 2.18 12.36 2.57
C ASP A 96 2.98 11.54 3.61
N VAL A 97 3.91 10.70 3.14
CA VAL A 97 4.78 9.90 4.03
C VAL A 97 5.87 10.71 4.75
N ASP A 98 6.05 11.99 4.42
CA ASP A 98 7.15 12.83 4.91
C ASP A 98 7.13 13.02 6.43
N ALA A 99 5.95 13.32 6.99
CA ALA A 99 5.78 13.48 8.42
C ALA A 99 6.14 12.19 9.17
N LEU A 100 5.73 11.05 8.63
CA LEU A 100 6.02 9.73 9.19
C LEU A 100 7.51 9.40 9.10
N ARG A 101 8.13 9.64 7.94
CA ARG A 101 9.56 9.40 7.73
C ARG A 101 10.41 10.28 8.65
N ALA A 102 10.01 11.54 8.86
CA ALA A 102 10.72 12.48 9.73
C ALA A 102 10.52 12.21 11.22
N GLY A 103 9.29 11.88 11.65
CA GLY A 103 8.95 11.66 13.06
C GLY A 103 9.26 10.25 13.56
N ALA A 104 9.04 9.23 12.72
CA ALA A 104 9.12 7.82 13.08
C ALA A 104 9.77 6.98 11.96
N GLY A 105 10.95 7.39 11.51
CA GLY A 105 11.67 6.72 10.42
C GLY A 105 11.92 5.21 10.63
N LYS A 106 12.10 4.77 11.88
CA LYS A 106 12.24 3.33 12.20
C LYS A 106 10.94 2.56 12.00
N GLU A 107 9.82 3.16 12.38
CA GLU A 107 8.50 2.58 12.16
C GLU A 107 8.12 2.60 10.68
N PHE A 108 8.52 3.64 9.95
CA PHE A 108 8.39 3.69 8.50
C PHE A 108 9.15 2.55 7.83
N ASP A 109 10.41 2.32 8.19
CA ASP A 109 11.22 1.21 7.67
C ASP A 109 10.57 -0.15 7.96
N THR A 110 10.06 -0.34 9.18
CA THR A 110 9.32 -1.55 9.56
C THR A 110 8.04 -1.73 8.73
N LEU A 111 7.31 -0.64 8.46
CA LEU A 111 6.12 -0.67 7.61
C LEU A 111 6.47 -1.10 6.18
N LEU A 112 7.55 -0.57 5.62
CA LEU A 112 8.01 -0.92 4.27
C LEU A 112 8.37 -2.40 4.16
N ASP A 113 9.07 -2.93 5.15
CA ASP A 113 9.44 -4.36 5.22
C ASP A 113 8.18 -5.25 5.25
N ILE A 114 7.18 -4.90 6.07
CA ILE A 114 5.90 -5.62 6.14
C ILE A 114 5.14 -5.56 4.81
N LEU A 115 5.11 -4.39 4.16
CA LEU A 115 4.42 -4.21 2.88
C LEU A 115 5.10 -4.96 1.73
N ASP A 116 6.43 -4.96 1.68
CA ASP A 116 7.22 -5.74 0.73
C ASP A 116 7.02 -7.24 0.94
N GLU A 117 7.04 -7.70 2.20
CA GLU A 117 6.80 -9.10 2.52
C GLU A 117 5.38 -9.54 2.12
N ALA A 118 4.36 -8.74 2.47
CA ALA A 118 2.99 -8.98 2.06
C ALA A 118 2.84 -9.03 0.53
N SER A 119 3.51 -8.10 -0.18
CA SER A 119 3.52 -8.08 -1.65
C SER A 119 4.03 -9.40 -2.23
N ARG A 120 5.16 -9.91 -1.73
CA ARG A 120 5.74 -11.18 -2.18
C ARG A 120 4.83 -12.37 -1.90
N ASP A 121 4.18 -12.38 -0.74
CA ASP A 121 3.18 -13.39 -0.38
C ASP A 121 2.03 -13.43 -1.39
N TRP A 122 1.51 -12.25 -1.79
CA TRP A 122 0.43 -12.14 -2.79
C TRP A 122 0.88 -12.52 -4.20
N VAL A 123 2.08 -12.11 -4.62
CA VAL A 123 2.67 -12.52 -5.90
C VAL A 123 2.78 -14.05 -5.99
N GLY A 124 3.19 -14.71 -4.89
CA GLY A 124 3.21 -16.17 -4.81
C GLY A 124 1.83 -16.84 -4.94
N ARG A 125 0.75 -16.08 -4.71
CA ARG A 125 -0.66 -16.50 -4.86
C ARG A 125 -1.27 -16.08 -6.20
N ASP A 126 -0.47 -15.55 -7.12
CA ASP A 126 -0.92 -15.00 -8.41
C ASP A 126 -1.85 -13.78 -8.27
N VAL A 127 -1.73 -13.03 -7.17
CA VAL A 127 -2.50 -11.79 -6.92
C VAL A 127 -1.56 -10.58 -6.94
N PRO A 128 -1.77 -9.60 -7.84
CA PRO A 128 -0.94 -8.40 -7.86
C PRO A 128 -1.23 -7.52 -6.64
N PHE A 129 -0.18 -7.21 -5.89
CA PHE A 129 -0.22 -6.32 -4.73
C PHE A 129 0.78 -5.19 -4.90
N TRP A 130 0.28 -4.02 -5.25
CA TRP A 130 1.09 -2.83 -5.50
C TRP A 130 1.02 -1.88 -4.33
N VAL A 131 2.17 -1.31 -3.96
CA VAL A 131 2.24 -0.30 -2.92
C VAL A 131 2.99 0.90 -3.48
N PHE A 132 2.37 2.06 -3.42
CA PHE A 132 2.92 3.31 -3.89
C PHE A 132 3.01 4.30 -2.75
N LEU A 133 4.19 4.85 -2.52
CA LEU A 133 4.48 5.85 -1.51
C LEU A 133 4.65 7.19 -2.23
N SER A 134 3.85 8.19 -1.88
CA SER A 134 4.10 9.55 -2.33
C SER A 134 4.62 10.42 -1.21
N GLN A 135 5.63 11.21 -1.53
CA GLN A 135 6.11 12.30 -0.70
C GLN A 135 5.52 13.63 -1.19
N SER A 136 5.27 14.54 -0.26
CA SER A 136 4.86 15.91 -0.55
C SER A 136 6.01 16.60 -1.29
N ALA A 137 5.71 17.22 -2.43
CA ALA A 137 6.71 17.88 -3.28
C ALA A 137 7.25 19.17 -2.65
#